data_AF-A0A401U3L2-F1
#
_entry.id   AF-A0A401U3L2-F1
#
_cell.length_a   1.000
_cell.length_b   1.000
_cell.length_c   1.000
_cell.angle_alpha   90.00
_cell.angle_beta   90.00
_cell.angle_gamma   90.00
#
_symmetry.space_group_name_H-M   'P 1'
#
loop_
_entity.id
_entity.type
_entity.pdbx_description
1 polymer ?
#
loop_
_entity_poly.entity_id
_entity_poly.type
_entity_poly.pdbx_seq_one_letter_code
_entity_poly.pdbx_strand_id
1 'polypeptide(L)'
;AQELAKTADNAIDAARGAAEFLNRVLGNPIADVVGITVADPLRFVRIISLDWYSKRVDEILAKRNTPKPRGAPPRIALDILEAAQDETRDELKELWARLLANAMDATTQKNVRIEFITVLKQLNPLDALILQRLAAVGNFTSPNSFAQAQHLDSNDTATSVLYLLDLKCVEQAAN
;
A
#
# COMPACT_ATOMS: atom_id res chain seq x y z
N ALA A 1 14.70 22.11 29.08
CA ALA A 1 15.89 21.51 28.44
C ALA A 1 15.71 20.01 28.17
N GLN A 2 15.39 19.17 29.18
CA GLN A 2 15.20 17.72 28.98
C GLN A 2 14.08 17.35 27.99
N GLU A 3 12.98 18.10 27.95
CA GLU A 3 11.86 17.85 27.03
C GLU A 3 12.21 18.18 25.57
N LEU A 4 13.01 19.23 25.34
CA LEU A 4 13.54 19.58 24.01
C LEU A 4 14.53 18.55 23.48
N ALA A 5 15.36 17.98 24.36
CA ALA A 5 16.30 16.91 24.00
C ALA A 5 15.54 15.63 23.57
N LYS A 6 14.52 15.22 24.34
CA LYS A 6 13.69 14.05 24.00
C LYS A 6 12.95 14.21 22.67
N THR A 7 12.43 15.40 22.38
CA THR A 7 11.76 15.69 21.10
C THR A 7 12.74 15.65 19.93
N ALA A 8 13.98 16.14 20.12
CA ALA A 8 15.03 16.06 19.11
C ALA A 8 15.46 14.61 18.84
N ASP A 9 15.67 13.81 19.89
CA ASP A 9 16.06 12.40 19.77
C ASP A 9 14.99 11.58 19.05
N ASN A 10 13.72 11.74 19.43
CA ASN A 10 12.59 11.06 18.77
C ASN A 10 12.49 11.41 17.28
N ALA A 11 12.74 12.68 16.92
CA ALA A 11 12.72 13.11 15.53
C ALA A 11 13.87 12.49 14.72
N ILE A 12 15.06 12.37 15.32
CA ILE A 12 16.23 11.74 14.69
C ILE A 12 15.97 10.24 14.46
N ASP A 13 15.40 9.55 15.44
CA ASP A 13 15.11 8.12 15.33
C ASP A 13 14.03 7.83 14.27
N ALA A 14 12.98 8.66 14.20
CA ALA A 14 11.96 8.56 13.16
C ALA A 14 12.55 8.76 11.75
N ALA A 15 13.44 9.76 11.59
CA ALA A 15 14.12 10.02 10.34
C ALA A 15 15.03 8.84 9.92
N ARG A 16 15.75 8.24 10.87
CA ARG A 16 16.58 7.05 10.62
C ARG A 16 15.74 5.87 10.16
N GLY A 17 14.64 5.57 10.86
CA GLY A 17 13.75 4.45 10.51
C GLY A 17 13.16 4.58 9.11
N ALA A 18 12.78 5.79 8.70
CA ALA A 18 12.28 6.02 7.34
C ALA A 18 13.38 5.92 6.28
N ALA A 19 14.59 6.42 6.55
CA ALA A 19 15.71 6.24 5.64
C ALA A 19 16.07 4.76 5.42
N GLU A 20 16.06 3.95 6.49
CA GLU A 20 16.25 2.50 6.43
C GLU A 20 15.15 1.81 5.61
N PHE A 21 13.89 2.19 5.82
CA PHE A 21 12.76 1.69 5.04
C PHE A 21 12.91 2.01 3.54
N LEU A 22 13.23 3.27 3.21
CA LEU A 22 13.41 3.70 1.82
C LEU A 22 14.57 2.98 1.15
N ASN A 23 15.72 2.84 1.83
CA ASN A 23 16.86 2.09 1.30
C ASN A 23 16.49 0.63 1.02
N ARG A 24 15.70 0.00 1.89
CA ARG A 24 15.23 -1.38 1.72
C ARG A 24 14.24 -1.52 0.58
N VAL A 25 13.30 -0.58 0.44
CA VAL A 25 12.30 -0.55 -0.63
C VAL A 25 12.95 -0.29 -1.99
N LEU A 26 13.89 0.64 -2.08
CA LEU A 26 14.52 1.04 -3.35
C LEU A 26 15.72 0.17 -3.73
N GLY A 27 16.29 -0.58 -2.78
CA GLY A 27 17.38 -1.53 -3.01
C GLY A 27 18.77 -0.90 -3.20
N ASN A 28 18.86 0.43 -3.38
CA ASN A 28 20.10 1.22 -3.49
C ASN A 28 19.92 2.59 -2.83
N PRO A 29 21.01 3.27 -2.40
CA PRO A 29 20.92 4.63 -1.89
C PRO A 29 20.33 5.56 -2.96
N ILE A 30 19.42 6.43 -2.52
CA ILE A 30 18.65 7.42 -3.30
C ILE A 30 19.51 8.28 -4.25
N ALA A 31 20.84 8.32 -4.03
CA ALA A 31 21.82 9.09 -4.77
C ALA A 31 21.89 8.81 -6.28
N ASP A 32 21.54 7.60 -6.75
CA ASP A 32 21.67 7.23 -8.17
C ASP A 32 20.41 7.51 -9.01
N VAL A 33 19.31 7.96 -8.39
CA VAL A 33 18.09 8.37 -9.12
C VAL A 33 18.18 9.86 -9.46
N VAL A 34 18.64 10.11 -10.68
CA VAL A 34 18.69 11.42 -11.34
C VAL A 34 17.35 12.16 -11.19
N GLY A 35 17.35 13.28 -10.45
CA GLY A 35 16.20 14.20 -10.35
C GLY A 35 15.93 14.76 -8.95
N ILE A 36 16.50 14.18 -7.89
CA ILE A 36 16.37 14.72 -6.53
C ILE A 36 17.48 15.76 -6.33
N THR A 37 17.28 16.96 -6.88
CA THR A 37 18.05 18.11 -6.43
C THR A 37 17.79 18.30 -4.94
N VAL A 38 18.86 18.52 -4.17
CA VAL A 38 18.92 18.86 -2.72
C VAL A 38 18.10 20.13 -2.36
N ALA A 39 17.27 20.64 -3.27
CA ALA A 39 16.57 21.91 -3.20
C ALA A 39 15.21 21.87 -2.47
N ASP A 40 14.70 20.69 -2.06
CA ASP A 40 13.44 20.64 -1.31
C ASP A 40 13.43 19.59 -0.19
N PRO A 41 14.00 19.92 0.99
CA PRO A 41 13.95 19.06 2.17
C PRO A 41 12.52 18.72 2.61
N LEU A 42 11.51 19.53 2.25
CA LEU A 42 10.12 19.33 2.68
C LEU A 42 9.43 18.15 1.99
N ARG A 43 9.92 17.69 0.83
CA ARG A 43 9.42 16.45 0.20
C ARG A 43 9.83 15.20 0.97
N PHE A 44 10.94 15.24 1.71
CA PHE A 44 11.30 14.17 2.64
C PHE A 44 10.52 14.28 3.96
N VAL A 45 9.98 15.44 4.35
CA VAL A 45 9.30 15.61 5.66
C VAL A 45 7.92 14.91 5.74
N ARG A 46 7.40 14.36 4.64
CA ARG A 46 6.24 13.42 4.66
C ARG A 46 6.58 12.01 5.18
N ILE A 47 7.81 11.82 5.67
CA ILE A 47 8.38 10.62 6.32
C ILE A 47 7.56 10.08 7.51
N ILE A 48 6.70 10.87 8.16
CA ILE A 48 5.97 10.42 9.37
C ILE A 48 4.91 9.34 9.06
N SER A 49 4.36 9.27 7.84
CA SER A 49 3.38 8.22 7.49
C SER A 49 4.01 6.86 7.11
N LEU A 50 5.34 6.79 6.96
CA LEU A 50 6.03 5.58 6.50
C LEU A 50 6.31 4.55 7.60
N ASP A 51 6.31 4.93 8.88
CA ASP A 51 6.53 3.97 9.98
C ASP A 51 5.47 2.85 9.98
N TRP A 52 4.21 3.22 9.78
CA TRP A 52 3.11 2.27 9.65
C TRP A 52 3.32 1.34 8.45
N TYR A 53 3.65 1.90 7.27
CA TYR A 53 3.91 1.11 6.06
C TYR A 53 5.10 0.17 6.22
N SER A 54 6.19 0.63 6.84
CA SER A 54 7.39 -0.16 7.09
C SER A 54 7.06 -1.39 7.94
N LYS A 55 6.44 -1.18 9.11
CA LYS A 55 6.00 -2.25 10.01
C LYS A 55 5.04 -3.20 9.32
N ARG A 56 4.06 -2.65 8.60
CA ARG A 56 3.02 -3.46 7.96
C ARG A 56 3.56 -4.32 6.83
N VAL A 57 4.46 -3.77 6.00
CA VAL A 57 5.15 -4.52 4.94
C VAL A 57 5.97 -5.66 5.55
N ASP A 58 6.67 -5.41 6.66
CA ASP A 58 7.45 -6.44 7.35
C ASP A 58 6.58 -7.57 7.88
N GLU A 59 5.45 -7.24 8.51
CA GLU A 59 4.47 -8.24 8.94
C GLU A 59 3.96 -9.09 7.78
N ILE A 60 3.64 -8.48 6.63
CA ILE A 60 3.14 -9.19 5.45
C ILE A 60 4.21 -10.12 4.89
N LEU A 61 5.44 -9.64 4.74
CA LEU A 61 6.56 -10.43 4.20
C LEU A 61 6.95 -11.57 5.14
N ALA A 62 6.93 -11.34 6.46
CA ALA A 62 7.18 -12.34 7.48
C ALA A 62 6.12 -13.45 7.46
N LYS A 63 4.82 -13.11 7.39
CA LYS A 63 3.72 -14.08 7.28
C LYS A 63 3.84 -14.99 6.05
N ARG A 64 4.49 -14.52 4.99
CA ARG A 64 4.72 -15.28 3.75
C ARG A 64 5.99 -16.13 3.76
N ASN A 65 6.77 -16.09 4.85
CA ASN A 65 8.10 -16.72 4.94
C ASN A 65 9.02 -16.33 3.76
N THR A 66 8.98 -15.05 3.36
CA THR A 66 9.70 -14.58 2.18
C THR A 66 11.22 -14.70 2.41
N PRO A 67 11.95 -15.55 1.67
CA PRO A 67 13.32 -15.94 2.04
C PRO A 67 14.37 -14.83 1.86
N LYS A 68 14.04 -13.74 1.16
CA LYS A 68 14.80 -12.47 1.15
C LYS A 68 13.99 -11.41 0.40
N PRO A 69 13.41 -10.39 1.05
CA PRO A 69 12.83 -9.27 0.35
C PRO A 69 13.89 -8.60 -0.52
N ARG A 70 13.57 -8.34 -1.79
CA ARG A 70 14.41 -7.54 -2.69
C ARG A 70 13.87 -6.11 -2.69
N GLY A 71 14.70 -5.16 -3.09
CA GLY A 71 14.19 -3.84 -3.47
C GLY A 71 13.15 -3.99 -4.58
N ALA A 72 12.09 -3.19 -4.51
CA ALA A 72 11.11 -3.05 -5.58
C ALA A 72 11.73 -2.30 -6.77
N PRO A 73 11.23 -2.50 -8.01
CA PRO A 73 11.69 -1.72 -9.15
C PRO A 73 11.51 -0.22 -8.87
N PRO A 74 12.54 0.63 -9.01
CA PRO A 74 12.52 2.00 -8.48
C PRO A 74 11.31 2.83 -8.91
N ARG A 75 10.92 2.75 -10.19
CA ARG A 75 9.73 3.45 -10.69
C ARG A 75 8.45 3.02 -9.98
N ILE A 76 8.20 1.71 -9.88
CA ILE A 76 7.02 1.16 -9.19
C ILE A 76 7.04 1.54 -7.71
N ALA A 77 8.22 1.45 -7.07
CA ALA A 77 8.39 1.77 -5.67
C ALA A 77 8.08 3.24 -5.38
N LEU A 78 8.61 4.17 -6.18
CA LEU A 78 8.35 5.61 -6.03
C LEU A 78 6.87 5.92 -6.24
N ASP A 79 6.26 5.40 -7.31
CA ASP A 79 4.84 5.64 -7.60
C ASP A 79 3.91 5.12 -6.47
N ILE A 80 4.25 3.98 -5.86
CA ILE A 80 3.53 3.45 -4.69
C ILE A 80 3.75 4.35 -3.47
N LEU A 81 5.00 4.69 -3.15
CA LEU A 81 5.34 5.48 -1.96
C LEU A 81 4.72 6.87 -2.01
N GLU A 82 4.70 7.53 -3.17
CA GLU A 82 4.05 8.84 -3.35
C GLU A 82 2.55 8.74 -3.10
N ALA A 83 1.88 7.73 -3.68
CA ALA A 83 0.44 7.53 -3.52
C ALA A 83 0.06 7.14 -2.08
N ALA A 84 0.84 6.25 -1.47
CA ALA A 84 0.61 5.71 -0.15
C ALA A 84 0.77 6.77 0.95
N GLN A 85 1.68 7.73 0.77
CA GLN A 85 1.94 8.79 1.76
C GLN A 85 0.75 9.72 1.97
N ASP A 86 -0.01 10.00 0.92
CA ASP A 86 -1.18 10.90 0.96
C ASP A 86 -2.47 10.15 1.34
N GLU A 87 -2.41 8.84 1.57
CA GLU A 87 -3.57 8.02 1.94
C GLU A 87 -3.78 7.99 3.46
N THR A 88 -4.99 8.36 3.88
CA THR A 88 -5.40 8.40 5.29
C THR A 88 -6.44 7.33 5.64
N ARG A 89 -7.08 6.73 4.64
CA ARG A 89 -8.16 5.74 4.80
C ARG A 89 -7.55 4.36 5.01
N ASP A 90 -7.82 3.74 6.16
CA ASP A 90 -7.11 2.53 6.60
C ASP A 90 -7.28 1.33 5.66
N GLU A 91 -8.46 1.19 5.04
CA GLU A 91 -8.73 0.12 4.07
C GLU A 91 -7.82 0.21 2.84
N LEU A 92 -7.51 1.43 2.41
CA LEU A 92 -6.65 1.70 1.26
C LEU A 92 -5.17 1.65 1.64
N LYS A 93 -4.80 2.13 2.84
CA LYS A 93 -3.44 1.95 3.39
C LYS A 93 -3.03 0.47 3.41
N GLU A 94 -3.93 -0.43 3.80
CA GLU A 94 -3.68 -1.87 3.77
C GLU A 94 -3.39 -2.39 2.36
N LEU A 95 -4.11 -1.91 1.34
CA LEU A 95 -3.86 -2.29 -0.05
C LEU A 95 -2.53 -1.75 -0.57
N TRP A 96 -2.17 -0.51 -0.23
CA TRP A 96 -0.86 0.07 -0.57
C TRP A 96 0.29 -0.72 0.06
N ALA A 97 0.17 -1.10 1.34
CA ALA A 97 1.17 -1.93 2.01
C ALA A 97 1.32 -3.32 1.35
N ARG A 98 0.20 -3.96 0.98
CA ARG A 98 0.22 -5.23 0.25
C ARG A 98 0.85 -5.12 -1.13
N LEU A 99 0.55 -4.05 -1.87
CA LEU A 99 1.12 -3.80 -3.19
C LEU A 99 2.64 -3.59 -3.10
N LEU A 100 3.10 -2.83 -2.10
CA LEU A 100 4.52 -2.63 -1.85
C LEU A 100 5.22 -3.92 -1.43
N ALA A 101 4.62 -4.71 -0.54
CA ALA A 101 5.15 -6.02 -0.16
C ALA A 101 5.24 -6.96 -1.37
N ASN A 102 4.25 -6.97 -2.25
CA ASN A 102 4.30 -7.75 -3.50
C ASN A 102 5.43 -7.26 -4.42
N ALA A 103 5.68 -5.95 -4.47
CA ALA A 103 6.76 -5.39 -5.27
C ALA A 103 8.14 -5.74 -4.72
N MET A 104 8.25 -6.07 -3.43
CA MET A 104 9.51 -6.46 -2.76
C MET A 104 9.71 -7.98 -2.66
N ASP A 105 8.67 -8.77 -2.90
CA ASP A 105 8.72 -10.23 -2.84
C ASP A 105 9.11 -10.80 -4.21
N ALA A 106 10.23 -11.53 -4.27
CA ALA A 106 10.77 -12.09 -5.51
C ALA A 106 9.78 -13.01 -6.26
N THR A 107 8.80 -13.60 -5.57
CA THR A 107 7.79 -14.49 -6.18
C THR A 107 6.69 -13.70 -6.89
N THR A 108 6.35 -12.51 -6.40
CA THR A 108 5.22 -11.70 -6.87
C THR A 108 5.61 -10.42 -7.58
N GLN A 109 6.85 -9.94 -7.42
CA GLN A 109 7.37 -8.69 -7.99
C GLN A 109 7.12 -8.57 -9.51
N LYS A 110 7.34 -9.65 -10.26
CA LYS A 110 7.12 -9.69 -11.72
C LYS A 110 5.67 -9.47 -12.16
N ASN A 111 4.72 -9.67 -11.24
CA ASN A 111 3.29 -9.52 -11.51
C ASN A 111 2.78 -8.13 -11.10
N VAL A 112 3.60 -7.33 -10.40
CA VAL A 112 3.22 -5.98 -10.01
C VAL A 112 3.32 -5.05 -11.21
N ARG A 113 2.22 -4.36 -11.50
CA ARG A 113 2.01 -3.53 -12.67
C ARG A 113 1.70 -2.09 -12.27
N ILE A 114 2.12 -1.12 -13.07
CA ILE A 114 1.86 0.32 -12.80
C ILE A 114 0.35 0.57 -12.78
N GLU A 115 -0.41 -0.15 -13.60
CA GLU A 115 -1.86 -0.10 -13.70
C GLU A 115 -2.54 -0.40 -12.35
N PHE A 116 -1.93 -1.22 -11.48
CA PHE A 116 -2.47 -1.47 -10.14
C PHE A 116 -2.44 -0.21 -9.26
N ILE A 117 -1.44 0.65 -9.44
CA ILE A 117 -1.33 1.95 -8.75
C ILE A 117 -2.42 2.87 -9.25
N THR A 118 -2.64 2.92 -10.57
CA THR A 118 -3.70 3.74 -11.20
C THR A 118 -5.09 3.31 -10.74
N VAL A 119 -5.35 2.00 -10.68
CA VAL A 119 -6.61 1.46 -10.16
C VAL A 119 -6.76 1.78 -8.68
N LEU A 120 -5.74 1.54 -7.86
CA LEU A 120 -5.83 1.73 -6.41
C LEU A 120 -6.09 3.19 -6.03
N LYS A 121 -5.55 4.16 -6.79
CA LYS A 121 -5.87 5.60 -6.62
C LYS A 121 -7.34 5.95 -6.87
N GLN A 122 -8.08 5.13 -7.61
CA GLN A 122 -9.49 5.35 -7.96
C GLN A 122 -10.45 4.68 -6.99
N LEU A 123 -9.96 3.88 -6.04
CA LEU A 123 -10.80 3.12 -5.12
C LEU A 123 -11.28 3.97 -3.93
N ASN A 124 -12.46 3.61 -3.45
CA ASN A 124 -13.00 4.04 -2.17
C ASN A 124 -12.78 2.97 -1.08
N PRO A 125 -12.94 3.32 0.21
CA PRO A 125 -12.79 2.37 1.31
C PRO A 125 -13.62 1.10 1.16
N LEU A 126 -14.88 1.22 0.72
CA LEU A 126 -15.76 0.08 0.55
C LEU A 126 -15.28 -0.85 -0.58
N ASP A 127 -14.77 -0.29 -1.68
CA ASP A 127 -14.18 -1.07 -2.78
C ASP A 127 -12.99 -1.89 -2.27
N ALA A 128 -12.12 -1.24 -1.50
CA ALA A 128 -10.96 -1.89 -0.89
C ALA A 128 -11.37 -3.00 0.08
N LEU A 129 -12.37 -2.76 0.92
CA LEU A 129 -12.91 -3.74 1.84
C LEU A 129 -13.49 -4.95 1.08
N ILE A 130 -14.28 -4.73 0.04
CA ILE A 130 -14.85 -5.79 -0.79
C ILE A 130 -13.73 -6.63 -1.43
N LEU A 131 -12.72 -6.01 -2.03
CA LEU A 131 -11.58 -6.73 -2.62
C LEU A 131 -10.83 -7.57 -1.57
N GLN A 132 -10.62 -7.04 -0.37
CA GLN A 132 -9.94 -7.76 0.71
C GLN A 132 -10.73 -8.99 1.16
N ARG A 133 -12.04 -8.86 1.30
CA ARG A 133 -12.94 -9.96 1.68
C ARG A 133 -13.05 -10.98 0.56
N LEU A 134 -13.19 -10.54 -0.69
CA LEU A 134 -13.26 -11.40 -1.86
C LEU A 134 -11.98 -12.23 -2.01
N ALA A 135 -10.82 -11.65 -1.76
CA ALA A 135 -9.55 -12.40 -1.75
C ALA A 135 -9.51 -13.52 -0.69
N ALA A 136 -10.33 -13.44 0.37
CA ALA A 136 -10.42 -14.46 1.40
C ALA A 136 -11.50 -15.52 1.10
N VAL A 137 -12.64 -15.13 0.54
CA VAL A 137 -13.78 -16.04 0.27
C VAL A 137 -13.80 -16.61 -1.15
N GLY A 138 -13.05 -16.01 -2.07
CA GLY A 138 -12.95 -16.40 -3.48
C GLY A 138 -14.07 -15.82 -4.36
N ASN A 139 -15.34 -16.11 -4.04
CA ASN A 139 -16.50 -15.62 -4.81
C ASN A 139 -17.71 -15.35 -3.91
N PHE A 140 -18.74 -14.71 -4.47
CA PHE A 140 -20.06 -14.58 -3.87
C PHE A 140 -21.15 -14.65 -4.95
N THR A 141 -22.38 -15.01 -4.57
CA THR A 141 -23.50 -15.18 -5.51
C THR A 141 -24.22 -13.87 -5.83
N SER A 142 -24.33 -12.97 -4.86
CA SER A 142 -24.89 -11.63 -5.08
C SER A 142 -24.25 -10.57 -4.15
N PRO A 143 -24.19 -9.29 -4.58
CA PRO A 143 -23.73 -8.20 -3.72
C PRO A 143 -24.53 -8.11 -2.42
N ASN A 144 -25.84 -8.36 -2.46
CA ASN A 144 -26.70 -8.29 -1.27
C ASN A 144 -26.38 -9.38 -0.25
N SER A 145 -26.21 -10.63 -0.71
CA SER A 145 -25.81 -11.73 0.20
C SER A 145 -24.44 -11.48 0.80
N PHE A 146 -23.53 -10.88 0.02
CA PHE A 146 -22.21 -10.50 0.50
C PHE A 146 -22.30 -9.38 1.55
N ALA A 147 -23.08 -8.33 1.27
CA ALA A 147 -23.30 -7.21 2.18
C ALA A 147 -23.85 -7.69 3.53
N GLN A 148 -24.89 -8.53 3.50
CA GLN A 148 -25.49 -9.10 4.72
C GLN A 148 -24.48 -9.93 5.53
N ALA A 149 -23.71 -10.80 4.86
CA ALA A 149 -22.71 -11.63 5.52
C ALA A 149 -21.56 -10.82 6.16
N GLN A 150 -21.29 -9.62 5.64
CA GLN A 150 -20.24 -8.73 6.12
C GLN A 150 -20.77 -7.55 6.96
N HIS A 151 -22.07 -7.53 7.25
CA HIS A 151 -22.75 -6.44 7.96
C HIS A 151 -22.54 -5.05 7.31
N LEU A 152 -22.58 -5.02 5.97
CA LEU A 152 -22.43 -3.81 5.16
C LEU A 152 -23.79 -3.36 4.61
N ASP A 153 -23.87 -2.08 4.22
CA ASP A 153 -25.03 -1.57 3.48
C ASP A 153 -25.13 -2.25 2.11
N SER A 154 -26.33 -2.70 1.75
CA SER A 154 -26.55 -3.46 0.52
C SER A 154 -26.47 -2.61 -0.74
N ASN A 155 -26.94 -1.37 -0.70
CA ASN A 155 -26.96 -0.48 -1.87
C ASN A 155 -25.55 0.05 -2.17
N ASP A 156 -24.82 0.45 -1.13
CA ASP A 156 -23.43 0.89 -1.28
C ASP A 156 -22.55 -0.27 -1.74
N THR A 157 -22.75 -1.47 -1.19
CA THR A 157 -22.02 -2.67 -1.63
C THR A 157 -22.32 -2.99 -3.10
N ALA A 158 -23.58 -2.94 -3.53
CA ALA A 158 -23.92 -3.15 -4.93
C ALA A 158 -23.26 -2.12 -5.85
N THR A 159 -23.25 -0.85 -5.44
CA THR A 159 -22.60 0.24 -6.18
C THR A 159 -21.10 0.00 -6.30
N SER A 160 -20.42 -0.32 -5.20
CA SER A 160 -19.00 -0.65 -5.18
C SER A 160 -18.67 -1.88 -6.04
N VAL A 161 -19.50 -2.93 -6.02
CA VAL A 161 -19.29 -4.11 -6.88
C VAL A 161 -19.41 -3.74 -8.36
N LEU A 162 -20.41 -2.93 -8.74
CA LEU A 162 -20.55 -2.45 -10.13
C LEU A 162 -19.35 -1.61 -10.56
N TYR A 163 -18.85 -0.75 -9.67
CA TYR A 163 -17.66 0.05 -9.94
C TYR A 163 -16.40 -0.82 -10.07
N LEU A 164 -16.23 -1.83 -9.22
CA LEU A 164 -15.12 -2.78 -9.32
C LEU A 164 -15.18 -3.63 -10.60
N LEU A 165 -16.38 -3.95 -11.11
CA LEU A 165 -16.56 -4.59 -12.42
C LEU A 165 -16.12 -3.65 -13.56
N ASP A 166 -16.49 -2.37 -13.51
CA ASP A 166 -16.10 -1.36 -14.51
C ASP A 166 -14.58 -1.15 -14.55
N LEU A 167 -13.96 -1.10 -13.36
CA LEU A 167 -12.49 -1.07 -13.20
C LEU A 167 -11.81 -2.42 -13.51
N LYS A 168 -12.57 -3.47 -13.85
CA LYS A 168 -12.08 -4.82 -14.16
C LYS A 168 -11.24 -5.44 -13.04
N CYS A 169 -11.57 -5.09 -11.81
CA CYS A 169 -10.94 -5.65 -10.61
C CYS A 169 -11.56 -6.97 -10.19
N VAL A 170 -12.81 -7.20 -10.59
CA VAL A 170 -13.57 -8.43 -10.38
C VAL A 170 -14.27 -8.82 -11.68
N GLU A 171 -14.73 -10.06 -11.76
CA GLU A 171 -15.51 -10.55 -12.90
C GLU A 171 -16.79 -11.23 -12.42
N GLN A 172 -17.80 -11.22 -13.28
CA GLN A 172 -19.01 -12.02 -13.09
C GLN A 172 -18.84 -13.33 -13.85
N ALA A 173 -18.97 -14.46 -13.15
CA ALA A 173 -18.95 -15.76 -13.80
C ALA A 173 -20.08 -15.87 -14.83
N ALA A 174 -19.79 -16.44 -15.99
CA ALA A 174 -20.82 -16.77 -16.97
C ALA A 174 -21.76 -17.84 -16.38
N ASN A 175 -23.07 -17.62 -16.49
CA ASN A 175 -24.11 -18.57 -16.09
C ASN A 175 -24.07 -19.84 -16.95
#